data_AF-A0A969DGT1-F1
#
_entry.id   AF-A0A969DGT1-F1
#
_cell.length_a   1.000
_cell.length_b   1.000
_cell.length_c   1.000
_cell.angle_alpha   90.00
_cell.angle_beta   90.00
_cell.angle_gamma   90.00
#
_symmetry.space_group_name_H-M   'P 1'
#
loop_
_entity.id
_entity.type
_entity.pdbx_description
1 polymer ?
#
loop_
_entity_poly.entity_id
_entity_poly.type
_entity_poly.pdbx_seq_one_letter_code
_entity_poly.pdbx_strand_id
1 'polypeptide(L)'
;MLASSIYPLAINAQNIGQTSQPLIVKKSTIWQEKNISVCWENAGNNNTERNWVRDAIARTWEKESTIRFVNWGNCQADTKGIRILIDDVRPHTKGLGNNLDGKKNGMVLNFTFANWTGAVNGKELCQNGGRSPSGFNSPNRIASTTEQEFCVKVIAAHDGLLLDDNN
;
A
#
# COMPACT_ATOMS: atom_id res chain seq x y z
N MET A 1 15.28 33.37 -56.59
CA MET A 1 16.01 32.82 -55.42
C MET A 1 15.15 33.04 -54.19
N LEU A 2 14.90 31.96 -53.45
CA LEU A 2 13.85 31.82 -52.44
C LEU A 2 14.24 32.52 -51.13
N ALA A 3 13.35 33.35 -50.59
CA ALA A 3 13.42 33.78 -49.19
C ALA A 3 12.43 32.92 -48.39
N SER A 4 12.97 31.99 -47.60
CA SER A 4 12.23 31.04 -46.78
C SER A 4 11.42 31.75 -45.69
N SER A 5 10.12 31.46 -45.66
CA SER A 5 9.17 31.92 -44.64
C SER A 5 9.51 31.27 -43.29
N ILE A 6 9.72 32.11 -42.27
CA ILE A 6 9.88 31.67 -40.89
C ILE A 6 8.45 31.58 -40.30
N TYR A 7 7.94 30.35 -40.18
CA TYR A 7 6.72 30.10 -39.41
C TYR A 7 7.11 29.83 -37.95
N PRO A 8 6.59 30.57 -36.95
CA PRO A 8 6.70 30.15 -35.56
C PRO A 8 5.74 28.97 -35.33
N LEU A 9 6.29 27.78 -35.09
CA LEU A 9 5.49 26.67 -34.57
C LEU A 9 5.12 26.99 -33.13
N ALA A 10 3.87 27.41 -32.94
CA ALA A 10 3.28 27.56 -31.62
C ALA A 10 3.34 26.22 -30.88
N ILE A 11 4.06 26.20 -29.76
CA ILE A 11 4.15 25.06 -28.87
C ILE A 11 2.80 24.97 -28.15
N ASN A 12 1.91 24.08 -28.59
CA ASN A 12 0.73 23.71 -27.81
C ASN A 12 1.20 22.95 -26.58
N ALA A 13 1.47 23.67 -25.48
CA ALA A 13 1.62 23.08 -24.17
C ALA A 13 0.30 22.39 -23.82
N GLN A 14 0.30 21.05 -23.80
CA GLN A 14 -0.84 20.29 -23.33
C GLN A 14 -1.11 20.71 -21.88
N ASN A 15 -2.26 21.32 -21.64
CA ASN A 15 -2.75 21.63 -20.31
C ASN A 15 -3.12 20.30 -19.65
N ILE A 16 -2.13 19.64 -19.05
CA ILE A 16 -2.34 18.42 -18.27
C ILE A 16 -3.05 18.87 -16.99
N GLY A 17 -4.36 18.68 -16.94
CA GLY A 17 -5.19 19.11 -15.82
C GLY A 17 -4.64 18.55 -14.50
N GLN A 18 -4.09 19.43 -13.66
CA GLN A 18 -3.71 19.07 -12.31
C GLN A 18 -4.99 18.87 -11.50
N THR A 19 -5.34 17.61 -11.24
CA THR A 19 -6.38 17.29 -10.26
C THR A 19 -5.75 17.44 -8.89
N SER A 20 -6.00 18.56 -8.21
CA SER A 20 -5.71 18.69 -6.78
C SER A 20 -6.85 18.01 -6.02
N GLN A 21 -6.63 16.80 -5.54
CA GLN A 21 -7.53 16.19 -4.58
C GLN A 21 -7.16 16.73 -3.19
N PRO A 22 -8.09 17.34 -2.44
CA PRO A 22 -7.84 17.68 -1.05
C PRO A 22 -7.61 16.37 -0.27
N LEU A 23 -6.47 16.26 0.41
CA LEU A 23 -6.22 15.14 1.32
C LEU A 23 -7.09 15.29 2.57
N ILE A 24 -8.32 14.79 2.52
CA ILE A 24 -9.23 14.81 3.67
C ILE A 24 -8.85 13.64 4.58
N VAL A 25 -7.95 13.92 5.52
CA VAL A 25 -7.68 13.00 6.62
C VAL A 25 -8.84 13.08 7.60
N LYS A 26 -9.44 11.94 7.95
CA LYS A 26 -10.37 11.85 9.08
C LYS A 26 -9.59 12.05 10.38
N LYS A 27 -9.36 13.32 10.74
CA LYS A 27 -8.48 13.72 11.87
C LYS A 27 -8.85 13.05 13.19
N SER A 28 -10.13 12.70 13.38
CA SER A 28 -10.62 12.04 14.59
C SER A 28 -10.07 10.63 14.80
N THR A 29 -9.52 9.99 13.76
CA THR A 29 -9.00 8.62 13.84
C THR A 29 -7.48 8.55 13.83
N ILE A 30 -6.79 9.68 13.95
CA ILE A 30 -5.33 9.71 13.99
C ILE A 30 -4.86 9.08 15.31
N TRP A 31 -3.85 8.21 15.20
CA TRP A 31 -3.14 7.66 16.37
C TRP A 31 -2.51 8.79 17.19
N GLN A 32 -2.91 8.87 18.47
CA GLN A 32 -2.32 9.81 19.42
C GLN A 32 -0.89 9.37 19.79
N GLU A 33 -0.73 8.07 20.03
CA GLU A 33 0.56 7.44 20.27
C GLU A 33 1.39 7.39 19.00
N LYS A 34 2.70 7.66 19.13
CA LYS A 34 3.64 7.57 18.01
C LYS A 34 4.18 6.16 17.82
N ASN A 35 4.23 5.36 18.88
CA ASN A 35 4.64 3.97 18.82
C ASN A 35 3.41 3.08 18.76
N ILE A 36 3.13 2.52 17.59
CA ILE A 36 1.97 1.67 17.36
C ILE A 36 2.44 0.22 17.39
N SER A 37 1.93 -0.57 18.33
CA SER A 37 2.22 -2.01 18.40
C SER A 37 1.60 -2.73 17.20
N VAL A 38 2.34 -3.66 16.58
CA VAL A 38 1.83 -4.50 15.48
C VAL A 38 2.07 -5.97 15.78
N CYS A 39 1.08 -6.81 15.55
CA CYS A 39 1.21 -8.26 15.72
C CYS A 39 0.53 -9.05 14.60
N TRP A 40 0.94 -10.31 14.47
CA TRP A 40 0.42 -11.28 13.52
C TRP A 40 -0.55 -12.23 14.23
N GLU A 41 -1.78 -12.32 13.74
CA GLU A 41 -2.79 -13.25 14.25
C GLU A 41 -2.43 -14.70 13.89
N ASN A 42 -1.85 -14.90 12.70
CA ASN A 42 -1.44 -16.20 12.17
C ASN A 42 -0.13 -16.10 11.35
N ALA A 43 0.99 -15.82 12.03
CA ALA A 43 2.31 -15.64 11.39
C ALA A 43 2.72 -16.78 10.43
N GLY A 44 2.42 -18.03 10.79
CA GLY A 44 2.81 -19.21 10.01
C GLY A 44 4.31 -19.24 9.69
N ASN A 45 4.67 -19.76 8.51
CA ASN A 45 6.05 -19.80 8.00
C ASN A 45 6.38 -18.62 7.06
N ASN A 46 5.57 -17.57 7.03
CA ASN A 46 5.66 -16.45 6.08
C ASN A 46 6.71 -15.41 6.48
N ASN A 47 7.90 -15.82 6.93
CA ASN A 47 8.92 -14.91 7.47
C ASN A 47 9.38 -13.88 6.43
N THR A 48 9.53 -14.33 5.18
CA THR A 48 10.00 -13.49 4.07
C THR A 48 8.99 -12.38 3.76
N GLU A 49 7.72 -12.75 3.58
CA GLU A 49 6.64 -11.82 3.26
C GLU A 49 6.37 -10.85 4.41
N ARG A 50 6.42 -11.32 5.66
CA ARG A 50 6.31 -10.45 6.84
C ARG A 50 7.45 -9.43 6.91
N ASN A 51 8.66 -9.79 6.49
CA ASN A 51 9.75 -8.83 6.37
C ASN A 51 9.49 -7.82 5.25
N TRP A 52 8.93 -8.23 4.11
CA TRP A 52 8.53 -7.29 3.07
C TRP A 52 7.47 -6.29 3.54
N VAL A 53 6.51 -6.72 4.35
CA VAL A 53 5.52 -5.82 4.99
C VAL A 53 6.22 -4.80 5.88
N ARG A 54 7.13 -5.25 6.75
CA ARG A 54 7.89 -4.35 7.63
C ARG A 54 8.72 -3.33 6.84
N ASP A 55 9.40 -3.79 5.79
CA ASP A 55 10.20 -2.93 4.91
C ASP A 55 9.33 -1.90 4.17
N ALA A 56 8.16 -2.30 3.68
CA ALA A 56 7.23 -1.39 3.01
C ALA A 56 6.78 -0.29 3.96
N ILE A 57 6.37 -0.66 5.17
CA ILE A 57 5.92 0.28 6.20
C ILE A 57 7.05 1.24 6.60
N ALA A 58 8.26 0.73 6.80
CA ALA A 58 9.42 1.55 7.15
C ALA A 58 9.74 2.59 6.07
N ARG A 59 9.68 2.20 4.79
CA ARG A 59 10.02 3.06 3.64
C ARG A 59 8.94 4.07 3.27
N THR A 60 7.75 3.95 3.84
CA THR A 60 6.59 4.80 3.52
C THR A 60 6.16 5.56 4.76
N TRP A 61 5.44 4.92 5.66
CA TRP A 61 4.85 5.52 6.84
C TRP A 61 5.87 6.02 7.85
N GLU A 62 6.87 5.21 8.19
CA GLU A 62 7.86 5.63 9.20
C GLU A 62 8.84 6.67 8.64
N LYS A 63 9.11 6.62 7.34
CA LYS A 63 9.96 7.57 6.63
C LYS A 63 9.32 8.96 6.55
N GLU A 64 8.05 9.02 6.18
CA GLU A 64 7.35 10.29 5.91
C GLU A 64 6.59 10.81 7.15
N SER A 65 6.67 10.14 8.30
CA SER A 65 5.99 10.57 9.53
C SER A 65 6.75 10.25 10.81
N THR A 66 6.22 10.72 11.95
CA THR A 66 6.78 10.48 13.29
C THR A 66 6.34 9.16 13.91
N ILE A 67 5.44 8.41 13.26
CA ILE A 67 4.95 7.13 13.81
C ILE A 67 5.98 6.02 13.60
N ARG A 68 6.03 5.09 14.53
CA ARG A 68 6.90 3.91 14.52
C ARG A 68 6.07 2.68 14.84
N PHE A 69 6.26 1.62 14.07
CA PHE A 69 5.57 0.36 14.24
C PHE A 69 6.47 -0.61 14.98
N VAL A 70 6.07 -0.99 16.19
CA VAL A 70 6.89 -1.71 17.15
C VAL A 70 6.25 -3.03 17.57
N ASN A 71 6.98 -3.84 18.34
CA ASN A 71 6.48 -5.08 18.96
C ASN A 71 5.94 -6.13 17.97
N TRP A 72 6.54 -6.20 16.78
CA TRP A 72 6.27 -7.22 15.77
C TRP A 72 6.40 -8.64 16.34
N GLY A 73 5.28 -9.27 16.62
CA GLY A 73 5.21 -10.60 17.24
C GLY A 73 3.89 -11.30 16.94
N ASN A 74 3.58 -12.37 17.66
CA ASN A 74 2.27 -13.03 17.56
C ASN A 74 1.26 -12.31 18.44
N CYS A 75 0.04 -12.13 17.94
CA CYS A 75 -1.02 -11.53 18.73
C CYS A 75 -1.42 -12.45 19.90
N GLN A 76 -1.58 -11.86 21.08
CA GLN A 76 -2.30 -12.44 22.20
C GLN A 76 -3.79 -12.02 22.14
N ALA A 77 -4.63 -12.64 22.96
CA ALA A 77 -6.08 -12.40 22.93
C ALA A 77 -6.45 -10.90 23.05
N ASP A 78 -5.72 -10.17 23.89
CA ASP A 78 -5.95 -8.78 24.29
C ASP A 78 -4.93 -7.78 23.72
N THR A 79 -4.08 -8.21 22.77
CA THR A 79 -3.06 -7.33 22.18
C THR A 79 -3.70 -6.09 21.56
N LYS A 80 -3.14 -4.93 21.93
CA LYS A 80 -3.48 -3.60 21.41
C LYS A 80 -2.60 -3.23 20.22
N GLY A 81 -2.99 -2.19 19.51
CA GLY A 81 -2.41 -1.77 18.25
C GLY A 81 -3.01 -2.52 17.05
N ILE A 82 -2.23 -2.64 15.97
CA ILE A 82 -2.66 -3.22 14.72
C ILE A 82 -2.47 -4.75 14.76
N ARG A 83 -3.56 -5.49 14.54
CA ARG A 83 -3.57 -6.95 14.47
C ARG A 83 -3.77 -7.38 13.02
N ILE A 84 -2.77 -8.05 12.45
CA ILE A 84 -2.75 -8.43 11.03
C ILE A 84 -3.02 -9.93 10.89
N LEU A 85 -4.03 -10.27 10.11
CA LEU A 85 -4.30 -11.62 9.62
C LEU A 85 -3.70 -11.79 8.23
N ILE A 86 -3.04 -12.91 7.99
CA ILE A 86 -2.63 -13.35 6.65
C ILE A 86 -3.71 -14.28 6.12
N ASP A 87 -4.35 -13.93 5.01
CA ASP A 87 -5.42 -14.74 4.43
C ASP A 87 -5.53 -14.50 2.91
N ASP A 88 -5.93 -15.52 2.15
CA ASP A 88 -5.99 -15.46 0.69
C ASP A 88 -7.31 -14.86 0.20
N VAL A 89 -7.58 -13.64 0.64
CA VAL A 89 -8.79 -12.87 0.30
C VAL A 89 -8.39 -11.48 -0.21
N ARG A 90 -9.38 -10.65 -0.57
CA ARG A 90 -9.12 -9.24 -0.88
C ARG A 90 -8.47 -8.56 0.35
N PRO A 91 -7.27 -7.97 0.23
CA PRO A 91 -6.67 -7.20 1.31
C PRO A 91 -7.58 -6.06 1.73
N HIS A 92 -7.73 -5.86 3.04
CA HIS A 92 -8.59 -4.81 3.59
C HIS A 92 -8.26 -4.51 5.04
N THR A 93 -8.75 -3.37 5.52
CA THR A 93 -8.78 -3.03 6.95
C THR A 93 -10.22 -2.90 7.42
N LYS A 94 -10.46 -3.22 8.69
CA LYS A 94 -11.78 -3.09 9.32
C LYS A 94 -12.00 -1.70 9.93
N GLY A 95 -11.10 -0.77 9.71
CA GLY A 95 -11.11 0.55 10.34
C GLY A 95 -9.88 1.35 9.96
N LEU A 96 -9.94 2.65 10.25
CA LEU A 96 -8.87 3.59 9.94
C LEU A 96 -8.18 4.06 11.22
N GLY A 97 -6.86 4.17 11.17
CA GLY A 97 -6.04 4.67 12.26
C GLY A 97 -6.34 4.00 13.60
N ASN A 98 -6.63 4.78 14.64
CA ASN A 98 -6.87 4.28 16.00
C ASN A 98 -8.11 3.38 16.15
N ASN A 99 -9.02 3.33 15.15
CA ASN A 99 -10.13 2.38 15.15
C ASN A 99 -9.69 0.92 14.94
N LEU A 100 -8.42 0.72 14.59
CA LEU A 100 -7.80 -0.60 14.51
C LEU A 100 -7.25 -1.09 15.84
N ASP A 101 -7.20 -0.24 16.87
CA ASP A 101 -6.59 -0.57 18.16
C ASP A 101 -7.21 -1.79 18.83
N GLY A 102 -6.45 -2.89 18.84
CA GLY A 102 -6.84 -4.18 19.40
C GLY A 102 -7.93 -4.90 18.61
N LYS A 103 -8.27 -4.44 17.40
CA LYS A 103 -9.33 -5.04 16.59
C LYS A 103 -8.86 -6.36 15.99
N LYS A 104 -9.52 -7.47 16.35
CA LYS A 104 -9.21 -8.81 15.84
C LYS A 104 -9.35 -8.87 14.32
N ASN A 105 -8.29 -9.35 13.66
CA ASN A 105 -8.12 -9.31 12.20
C ASN A 105 -8.42 -7.89 11.67
N GLY A 106 -7.88 -6.87 12.34
CA GLY A 106 -8.13 -5.47 12.02
C GLY A 106 -7.59 -5.10 10.65
N MET A 107 -6.52 -5.77 10.23
CA MET A 107 -5.99 -5.75 8.88
C MET A 107 -5.90 -7.18 8.36
N VAL A 108 -6.25 -7.38 7.08
CA VAL A 108 -6.08 -8.64 6.39
C VAL A 108 -5.17 -8.40 5.19
N LEU A 109 -4.06 -9.12 5.12
CA LEU A 109 -3.11 -9.07 4.02
C LEU A 109 -3.11 -10.40 3.28
N ASN A 110 -3.04 -10.33 1.96
CA ASN A 110 -2.91 -11.50 1.12
C ASN A 110 -1.46 -11.65 0.66
N PHE A 111 -0.84 -12.81 0.91
CA PHE A 111 0.53 -13.10 0.50
C PHE A 111 0.61 -14.04 -0.70
N THR A 112 -0.50 -14.71 -1.04
CA THR A 112 -0.59 -15.78 -2.04
C THR A 112 -1.25 -15.33 -3.34
N PHE A 113 -2.26 -14.46 -3.27
CA PHE A 113 -3.02 -13.93 -4.40
C PHE A 113 -3.58 -15.03 -5.31
N ALA A 114 -4.04 -16.14 -4.73
CA ALA A 114 -4.49 -17.31 -5.48
C ALA A 114 -6.00 -17.25 -5.76
N ASN A 115 -6.80 -16.79 -4.78
CA ASN A 115 -8.25 -16.64 -4.91
C ASN A 115 -8.70 -15.19 -5.13
N TRP A 116 -7.80 -14.21 -5.03
CA TRP A 116 -8.07 -12.82 -5.33
C TRP A 116 -7.02 -12.23 -6.26
N THR A 117 -7.52 -11.57 -7.29
CA THR A 117 -6.73 -10.98 -8.35
C THR A 117 -6.93 -9.46 -8.34
N GLY A 118 -5.92 -8.71 -7.94
CA GLY A 118 -6.02 -7.26 -7.79
C GLY A 118 -6.16 -6.56 -9.14
N ALA A 119 -7.37 -6.43 -9.67
CA ALA A 119 -7.60 -5.77 -10.96
C ALA A 119 -7.86 -4.27 -10.77
N VAL A 120 -7.07 -3.43 -11.45
CA VAL A 120 -7.40 -2.00 -11.70
C VAL A 120 -7.61 -1.80 -13.18
N ASN A 121 -8.75 -1.23 -13.57
CA ASN A 121 -9.11 -0.97 -14.97
C ASN A 121 -8.98 -2.20 -15.89
N GLY A 122 -9.36 -3.39 -15.40
CA GLY A 122 -9.24 -4.65 -16.14
C GLY A 122 -7.80 -5.16 -16.31
N LYS A 123 -6.81 -4.54 -15.65
CA LYS A 123 -5.44 -5.02 -15.56
C LYS A 123 -5.17 -5.56 -14.17
N GLU A 124 -4.89 -6.83 -14.13
CA GLU A 124 -4.65 -7.62 -12.94
C GLU A 124 -3.20 -7.39 -12.49
N LEU A 125 -3.00 -6.68 -11.38
CA LEU A 125 -1.70 -6.26 -10.87
C LEU A 125 -1.01 -7.30 -9.98
N CYS A 126 -1.80 -8.21 -9.39
CA CYS A 126 -1.32 -9.25 -8.49
C CYS A 126 -2.03 -10.56 -8.82
N GLN A 127 -1.28 -11.46 -9.46
CA GLN A 127 -1.66 -12.84 -9.77
C GLN A 127 -0.52 -13.77 -9.37
N ASN A 128 -0.85 -14.95 -8.87
CA ASN A 128 0.12 -16.03 -8.82
C ASN A 128 0.55 -16.41 -10.25
N GLY A 129 1.80 -16.11 -10.63
CA GLY A 129 2.32 -16.37 -11.99
C GLY A 129 1.83 -15.38 -13.06
N GLY A 130 1.33 -14.21 -12.65
CA GLY A 130 0.94 -13.13 -13.56
C GLY A 130 2.12 -12.58 -14.37
N ARG A 131 1.79 -11.92 -15.48
CA ARG A 131 2.80 -11.17 -16.25
C ARG A 131 3.13 -9.94 -15.44
N SER A 132 4.39 -9.79 -15.01
CA SER A 132 4.91 -8.55 -14.40
C SER A 132 4.29 -7.35 -15.11
N PRO A 133 3.72 -6.35 -14.40
CA PRO A 133 3.06 -5.23 -15.03
C PRO A 133 3.99 -4.54 -16.04
N SER A 134 3.87 -4.91 -17.32
CA SER A 134 4.69 -4.36 -18.38
C SER A 134 4.16 -2.97 -18.65
N GLY A 135 4.92 -1.95 -18.22
CA GLY A 135 4.55 -0.54 -18.40
C GLY A 135 4.90 0.42 -17.27
N PHE A 136 5.48 -0.03 -16.15
CA PHE A 136 5.70 0.83 -14.99
C PHE A 136 7.20 1.08 -14.68
N ASN A 137 7.88 1.77 -15.60
CA ASN A 137 9.18 2.38 -15.32
C ASN A 137 8.97 3.69 -14.56
N SER A 138 8.65 3.61 -13.26
CA SER A 138 8.61 4.78 -12.39
C SER A 138 9.80 4.76 -11.41
N PRO A 139 10.59 5.84 -11.33
CA PRO A 139 11.84 5.89 -10.55
C PRO A 139 11.65 5.84 -9.02
N ASN A 140 10.41 5.88 -8.52
CA ASN A 140 10.06 5.85 -7.09
C ASN A 140 9.55 4.48 -6.61
N ARG A 141 9.95 3.37 -7.25
CA ARG A 141 9.49 2.03 -6.87
C ARG A 141 10.09 1.58 -5.54
N ILE A 142 9.30 0.96 -4.67
CA ILE A 142 9.84 0.09 -3.60
C ILE A 142 10.55 -1.06 -4.31
N ALA A 143 11.88 -1.15 -4.19
CA ALA A 143 12.66 -2.20 -4.84
C ALA A 143 12.09 -3.59 -4.47
N SER A 144 11.86 -4.42 -5.48
CA SER A 144 11.28 -5.76 -5.36
C SER A 144 12.01 -6.70 -6.32
N THR A 145 12.32 -7.90 -5.85
CA THR A 145 12.99 -8.97 -6.59
C THR A 145 12.00 -9.95 -7.23
N THR A 146 10.78 -10.02 -6.71
CA THR A 146 9.68 -10.83 -7.26
C THR A 146 8.38 -10.02 -7.38
N GLU A 147 7.43 -10.52 -8.16
CA GLU A 147 6.08 -9.95 -8.26
C GLU A 147 5.32 -10.06 -6.93
N GLN A 148 5.45 -11.21 -6.26
CA GLN A 148 4.90 -11.42 -4.92
C GLN A 148 5.40 -10.37 -3.94
N GLU A 149 6.71 -10.08 -3.95
CA GLU A 149 7.31 -9.04 -3.12
C GLU A 149 6.74 -7.65 -3.43
N PHE A 150 6.63 -7.31 -4.72
CA PHE A 150 6.02 -6.06 -5.14
C PHE A 150 4.59 -5.93 -4.62
N CYS A 151 3.77 -6.95 -4.81
CA CYS A 151 2.37 -6.97 -4.40
C CYS A 151 2.21 -6.85 -2.89
N VAL A 152 2.93 -7.66 -2.11
CA VAL A 152 2.92 -7.59 -0.64
C VAL A 152 3.31 -6.19 -0.16
N LYS A 153 4.35 -5.59 -0.76
CA LYS A 153 4.81 -4.25 -0.39
C LYS A 153 3.80 -3.16 -0.73
N VAL A 154 3.15 -3.24 -1.89
CA VAL A 154 2.14 -2.26 -2.33
C VAL A 154 0.91 -2.32 -1.43
N ILE A 155 0.34 -3.50 -1.17
CA ILE A 155 -0.87 -3.62 -0.32
C ILE A 155 -0.57 -3.21 1.13
N ALA A 156 0.63 -3.52 1.64
CA ALA A 156 1.03 -3.12 2.98
C ALA A 156 1.19 -1.60 3.11
N ALA A 157 1.72 -0.95 2.08
CA ALA A 157 1.91 0.49 2.06
C ALA A 157 0.60 1.27 1.84
N HIS A 158 -0.23 0.80 0.90
CA HIS A 158 -1.46 1.45 0.48
C HIS A 158 -2.61 1.08 1.43
N ASP A 159 -3.04 -0.17 1.43
CA ASP A 159 -4.26 -0.61 2.12
C ASP A 159 -4.07 -0.76 3.64
N GLY A 160 -2.83 -0.77 4.12
CA GLY A 160 -2.50 -0.97 5.53
C GLY A 160 -2.93 0.17 6.45
N LEU A 161 -3.07 1.42 5.98
CA LEU A 161 -3.32 2.55 6.89
C LEU A 161 -4.24 3.65 6.36
N LEU A 162 -4.49 3.74 5.06
CA LEU A 162 -5.49 4.60 4.44
C LEU A 162 -5.92 3.86 3.17
N LEU A 163 -7.14 3.37 3.03
CA LEU A 163 -8.31 4.17 2.69
C LEU A 163 -9.51 3.21 2.71
N ASP A 164 -10.66 3.75 3.05
CA ASP A 164 -11.94 3.11 2.81
C ASP A 164 -12.20 3.18 1.29
N ASP A 165 -12.13 2.06 0.58
CA ASP A 165 -12.60 1.97 -0.81
C ASP A 165 -14.12 1.71 -0.89
N ASN A 166 -14.90 2.01 0.16
CA ASN A 166 -16.35 2.04 0.04
C ASN A 166 -16.79 3.36 -0.61
N ASN A 167 -16.70 3.39 -1.94
CA ASN A 167 -17.78 3.89 -2.79
C ASN A 167 -17.81 3.15 -4.12
#